data_AF-X1DL68-F1
#
_entry.id   AF-X1DL68-F1
#
_cell.length_a   1.000
_cell.length_b   1.000
_cell.length_c   1.000
_cell.angle_alpha   90.00
_cell.angle_beta   90.00
_cell.angle_gamma   90.00
#
_symmetry.space_group_name_H-M   'P 1'
#
loop_
_entity.id
_entity.type
_entity.pdbx_description
1 polymer ?
#
loop_
_entity_poly.entity_id
_entity_poly.type
_entity_poly.pdbx_seq_one_letter_code
_entity_poly.pdbx_strand_id
1 'polypeptide(L)'
;FHPHKWMFTNFDCSAYFCKDPKALTSTFEILPEYLKTDADRQVKNFRDWGIPLGRRFRALKLWFVIRSFGVKGLQEKIRAHIELAKEFESWVREDPQFEVMAPVTINLVCFRYHPS
;
A
#
# COMPACT_ATOMS: atom_id res chain seq x y z
N PHE A 1 1.95 4.31 1.14
CA PHE A 1 1.34 3.01 1.50
C PHE A 1 1.06 2.21 0.21
N HIS A 2 1.14 0.88 0.24
CA HIS A 2 0.96 0.04 -0.96
C HIS A 2 -0.26 -0.88 -0.81
N PRO A 3 -1.45 -0.49 -1.34
CA PRO A 3 -2.62 -1.38 -1.35
C PRO A 3 -2.35 -2.74 -2.00
N HIS A 4 -1.40 -2.80 -2.94
CA HIS A 4 -1.04 -4.07 -3.58
C HIS A 4 -0.27 -5.06 -2.72
N LYS A 5 0.18 -4.66 -1.52
CA LYS A 5 0.82 -5.57 -0.57
C LYS A 5 -0.22 -6.25 0.33
N TRP A 6 -1.05 -5.46 1.00
CA TRP A 6 -1.88 -5.98 2.09
C TRP A 6 -3.30 -5.40 2.13
N MET A 7 -3.80 -4.94 0.98
CA MET A 7 -5.21 -4.59 0.77
C MET A 7 -5.77 -5.25 -0.49
N PHE A 8 -5.37 -6.49 -0.79
CA PHE A 8 -6.02 -7.36 -1.79
C PHE A 8 -6.25 -6.70 -3.16
N THR A 9 -5.37 -5.77 -3.55
CA THR A 9 -5.48 -5.03 -4.81
C THR A 9 -4.36 -5.47 -5.72
N ASN A 10 -4.64 -5.98 -6.92
CA ASN A 10 -3.58 -6.45 -7.82
C ASN A 10 -2.56 -5.35 -8.17
N PHE A 11 -1.31 -5.74 -8.41
CA PHE A 11 -0.24 -4.85 -8.85
C PHE A 11 -0.60 -4.15 -10.19
N ASP A 12 -0.21 -2.91 -10.45
CA ASP A 12 0.40 -1.90 -9.58
C ASP A 12 -0.67 -1.10 -8.80
N CYS A 13 -0.48 -0.86 -7.50
CA CYS A 13 -1.34 0.07 -6.75
C CYS A 13 -0.60 0.66 -5.54
N SER A 14 -0.19 1.92 -5.64
CA SER A 14 0.54 2.63 -4.60
C SER A 14 -0.17 3.94 -4.29
N ALA A 15 -0.44 4.18 -3.00
CA ALA A 15 -1.04 5.42 -2.52
C ALA A 15 0.06 6.30 -1.92
N TYR A 16 0.22 7.49 -2.51
CA TYR A 16 1.14 8.52 -2.07
C TYR A 16 0.35 9.74 -1.60
N PHE A 17 0.68 10.22 -0.41
CA PHE A 17 0.05 11.39 0.21
C PHE A 17 1.15 12.42 0.46
N CYS A 18 0.90 13.68 0.12
CA CYS A 18 1.81 14.79 0.35
C CYS A 18 1.12 15.87 1.18
N LYS A 19 1.87 16.50 2.09
CA LYS A 19 1.36 17.59 2.92
C LYS A 19 1.21 18.89 2.12
N ASP A 20 2.16 19.15 1.22
CA ASP A 20 2.14 20.31 0.33
C ASP A 20 2.00 19.85 -1.14
N PRO A 21 0.77 19.85 -1.67
CA PRO A 21 0.53 19.54 -3.07
C PRO A 21 1.19 20.53 -4.03
N LYS A 22 1.36 21.80 -3.66
CA LYS A 22 1.88 22.83 -4.57
C LYS A 22 3.36 22.59 -4.85
N ALA A 23 4.14 22.30 -3.82
CA ALA A 23 5.56 21.95 -3.97
C ALA A 23 5.74 20.70 -4.86
N LEU A 24 4.85 19.70 -4.70
CA LEU A 24 4.87 18.51 -5.56
C LEU A 24 4.55 18.87 -7.01
N THR A 25 3.46 19.59 -7.26
CA THR A 25 3.03 19.90 -8.62
C THR A 25 4.02 20.82 -9.32
N SER A 26 4.56 21.84 -8.64
CA SER A 26 5.56 22.74 -9.23
C SER A 26 6.87 22.04 -9.61
N THR A 27 7.16 20.87 -9.02
CA THR A 27 8.35 20.07 -9.36
C THR A 27 8.19 19.35 -10.71
N PHE A 28 6.96 18.93 -11.05
CA PHE A 28 6.68 18.09 -12.22
C PHE A 28 5.81 18.76 -13.27
N GLU A 29 5.37 20.00 -13.04
CA GLU A 29 4.49 20.72 -13.95
C GLU A 29 5.18 20.98 -15.29
N ILE A 30 4.47 20.64 -16.36
CA ILE A 30 4.85 20.96 -17.73
C ILE A 30 3.61 21.58 -18.40
N LEU A 31 3.74 22.80 -18.92
CA LEU A 31 2.63 23.59 -19.46
C LEU A 31 2.73 23.81 -20.99
N PRO A 32 2.77 22.75 -21.82
CA PRO A 32 2.67 22.97 -23.25
C PRO A 32 1.24 23.35 -23.63
N GLU A 33 1.08 24.20 -24.64
CA GLU A 33 -0.23 24.78 -25.00
C GLU A 33 -1.30 23.72 -25.31
N TYR A 34 -0.90 22.61 -25.94
CA TYR A 34 -1.80 21.51 -26.32
C TYR A 34 -2.34 20.69 -25.13
N LEU A 35 -1.84 20.91 -23.92
CA LEU A 35 -2.32 20.26 -22.70
C LEU A 35 -3.20 21.17 -21.84
N LYS A 36 -3.35 22.44 -22.20
CA LYS A 36 -4.17 23.40 -21.45
C LYS A 36 -5.65 23.18 -21.74
N THR A 37 -6.45 23.25 -20.68
CA THR A 37 -7.91 23.19 -20.79
C THR A 37 -8.56 24.26 -19.94
N ASP A 38 -9.74 24.75 -20.32
CA ASP A 38 -10.50 25.74 -19.54
C ASP A 38 -10.89 25.21 -18.14
N ALA A 39 -10.90 23.89 -17.97
CA ALA A 39 -11.22 23.22 -16.71
C ALA A 39 -10.02 23.09 -15.75
N ASP A 40 -8.79 23.44 -16.15
CA ASP A 40 -7.58 23.21 -15.35
C ASP A 40 -7.64 23.90 -13.97
N ARG A 41 -8.39 25.00 -13.84
CA ARG A 41 -8.62 25.70 -12.57
C ARG A 41 -9.64 25.03 -11.65
N GLN A 42 -10.41 24.07 -12.15
CA GLN A 42 -11.52 23.42 -11.46
C GLN A 42 -11.21 21.96 -11.06
N VAL A 43 -10.22 21.33 -11.70
CA VAL A 43 -9.91 19.90 -11.51
C VAL A 43 -8.46 19.68 -11.11
N LYS A 44 -8.17 18.49 -10.56
CA LYS A 44 -6.80 18.06 -10.28
C LYS A 44 -6.23 17.32 -11.48
N ASN A 45 -5.25 17.94 -12.13
CA ASN A 45 -4.49 17.32 -13.21
C ASN A 45 -3.38 16.41 -12.64
N PHE A 46 -3.65 15.10 -12.56
CA PHE A 46 -2.70 14.12 -12.00
C PHE A 46 -1.46 13.87 -12.86
N ARG A 47 -1.32 14.52 -14.02
CA ARG A 47 -0.07 14.53 -14.79
C ARG A 47 1.05 15.26 -14.05
N ASP A 48 0.71 16.31 -13.31
CA ASP A 48 1.69 17.12 -12.56
C ASP A 48 2.02 16.49 -11.19
N TRP A 49 1.52 15.29 -10.90
CA TRP A 49 1.69 14.60 -9.61
C TRP A 49 2.76 13.52 -9.66
N GLY A 50 3.57 13.50 -10.70
CA GLY A 50 4.68 12.56 -10.85
C GLY A 50 5.34 12.68 -12.22
N ILE A 51 6.27 11.76 -12.49
CA ILE A 51 7.12 11.79 -13.67
C ILE A 51 6.35 11.56 -14.99
N PRO A 52 5.46 10.56 -15.12
CA PRO A 52 4.83 10.28 -16.41
C PRO A 52 3.59 11.15 -16.67
N LEU A 53 3.48 11.67 -17.89
CA LEU A 53 2.28 12.36 -18.39
C LEU A 53 1.06 11.44 -18.41
N GLY A 54 1.19 10.28 -19.05
CA GLY A 54 0.12 9.29 -19.19
C GLY A 54 -0.06 8.42 -17.96
N ARG A 55 -1.31 8.13 -17.59
CA ARG A 55 -1.64 7.24 -16.45
C ARG A 55 -2.88 6.40 -16.70
N ARG A 56 -2.86 5.17 -16.17
CA ARG A 56 -4.01 4.25 -16.17
C ARG A 56 -5.02 4.67 -15.09
N PHE A 57 -6.28 4.21 -15.23
CA PHE A 57 -7.33 4.41 -14.24
C PHE A 57 -7.18 3.47 -13.02
N ARG A 58 -6.08 3.63 -12.26
CA ARG A 58 -5.72 2.75 -11.13
C ARG A 58 -6.69 2.80 -9.96
N ALA A 59 -7.41 3.91 -9.80
CA ALA A 59 -8.35 4.09 -8.70
C ALA A 59 -9.54 3.13 -8.78
N LEU A 60 -9.94 2.69 -9.98
CA LEU A 60 -11.13 1.85 -10.18
C LEU A 60 -11.03 0.52 -9.44
N LYS A 61 -9.90 -0.20 -9.60
CA LYS A 61 -9.71 -1.49 -8.90
C LYS A 61 -9.67 -1.35 -7.39
N LEU A 62 -9.01 -0.30 -6.89
CA LEU A 62 -8.94 -0.03 -5.44
C LEU A 62 -10.33 0.30 -4.89
N TRP A 63 -11.12 1.08 -5.64
CA TRP A 63 -12.49 1.41 -5.28
C TRP A 63 -13.37 0.16 -5.20
N PHE A 64 -13.29 -0.75 -6.18
CA PHE A 64 -14.01 -2.03 -6.12
C PHE A 64 -13.61 -2.88 -4.92
N VAL A 65 -12.32 -2.98 -4.60
CA VAL A 65 -11.84 -3.71 -3.41
C VAL A 65 -12.43 -3.12 -2.14
N ILE A 66 -12.34 -1.80 -1.96
CA ILE A 66 -12.87 -1.13 -0.76
C ILE A 66 -14.39 -1.30 -0.65
N ARG A 67 -15.12 -1.21 -1.76
CA ARG A 67 -16.58 -1.37 -1.75
C ARG A 67 -17.03 -2.82 -1.57
N SER A 68 -16.31 -3.78 -2.15
CA SER A 68 -16.64 -5.20 -2.09
C SER A 68 -16.38 -5.78 -0.70
N PHE A 69 -15.18 -5.54 -0.14
CA PHE A 69 -14.86 -6.03 1.20
C PHE A 69 -15.42 -5.16 2.32
N GLY A 70 -15.61 -3.86 2.06
CA GLY A 70 -15.88 -2.88 3.11
C GLY A 70 -14.69 -2.69 4.05
N VAL A 71 -14.76 -1.66 4.90
CA VAL A 71 -13.70 -1.38 5.88
C VAL A 71 -13.59 -2.53 6.89
N LYS A 72 -14.72 -3.05 7.38
CA LYS A 72 -14.75 -4.15 8.35
C LYS A 72 -14.13 -5.43 7.79
N GLY A 73 -14.51 -5.84 6.58
CA GLY A 73 -13.95 -7.05 5.96
C GLY A 73 -12.45 -6.95 5.69
N LEU A 74 -11.95 -5.76 5.33
CA LEU A 74 -10.50 -5.53 5.22
C LEU A 74 -9.79 -5.64 6.58
N GLN A 75 -10.36 -5.04 7.63
CA GLN A 75 -9.81 -5.12 8.99
C GLN A 75 -9.80 -6.55 9.54
N GLU A 76 -10.88 -7.30 9.33
CA GLU A 76 -11.00 -8.71 9.75
C GLU A 76 -9.90 -9.56 9.11
N LYS A 77 -9.66 -9.40 7.80
CA LYS A 77 -8.59 -10.13 7.10
C LYS A 77 -7.19 -9.78 7.60
N ILE A 78 -6.93 -8.49 7.84
CA ILE A 78 -5.63 -8.05 8.38
C ILE A 78 -5.43 -8.61 9.79
N ARG A 79 -6.45 -8.55 10.65
CA ARG A 79 -6.40 -9.12 12.00
C ARG A 79 -6.17 -10.63 11.96
N ALA A 80 -6.85 -11.36 11.09
CA ALA A 80 -6.65 -12.80 10.92
C ALA A 80 -5.20 -13.13 10.53
N HIS A 81 -4.61 -12.39 9.59
CA HIS A 81 -3.19 -12.58 9.23
C HIS A 81 -2.22 -12.27 10.40
N ILE A 82 -2.55 -11.31 11.26
CA ILE A 82 -1.75 -11.02 12.46
C ILE A 82 -1.87 -12.16 13.48
N GLU A 83 -3.06 -12.70 13.70
CA GLU A 83 -3.25 -13.85 14.61
C GLU A 83 -2.52 -15.09 14.11
N LEU A 84 -2.55 -15.37 12.80
CA LEU A 84 -1.78 -16.47 12.21
C LEU A 84 -0.26 -16.31 12.41
N ALA A 85 0.26 -15.07 12.37
CA ALA A 85 1.66 -14.82 12.62
C ALA A 85 2.04 -15.02 14.10
N LYS A 86 1.15 -14.67 15.04
CA LYS A 86 1.35 -14.93 16.47
C LYS A 86 1.28 -16.43 16.79
N GLU A 87 0.36 -17.15 16.15
CA GLU A 87 0.26 -18.61 16.28
C GLU A 87 1.52 -19.29 15.73
N PHE A 88 2.02 -18.86 14.58
CA PHE A 88 3.29 -19.36 14.07
C PHE A 88 4.47 -19.01 14.99
N GLU A 89 4.49 -17.81 15.56
CA GLU A 89 5.49 -17.42 16.56
C GLU A 89 5.50 -18.37 17.77
N SER A 90 4.34 -18.78 18.28
CA SER A 90 4.28 -19.69 19.43
C SER A 90 4.88 -21.06 19.09
N TRP A 91 4.60 -21.60 17.90
CA TRP A 91 5.21 -22.86 17.46
C TRP A 91 6.74 -22.77 17.37
N VAL A 92 7.25 -21.67 16.82
CA VAL A 92 8.70 -21.44 16.72
C VAL A 92 9.36 -21.33 18.10
N ARG A 93 8.66 -20.77 19.10
CA ARG A 93 9.18 -20.65 20.48
C ARG A 93 9.12 -21.96 21.26
N GLU A 94 8.18 -22.84 20.93
CA GLU A 94 8.03 -24.15 21.57
C GLU A 94 9.10 -25.16 21.11
N ASP A 95 9.63 -25.01 19.89
CA ASP A 95 10.68 -25.87 19.36
C ASP A 95 12.09 -25.34 19.71
N PRO A 96 12.89 -26.07 20.51
CA PRO A 96 14.23 -25.64 20.91
C PRO A 96 15.23 -25.58 19.74
N GLN A 97 14.90 -26.15 18.58
CA GLN A 97 15.74 -26.09 17.38
C GLN A 97 15.59 -24.77 16.61
N PHE A 98 14.70 -23.87 17.04
CA PHE A 98 14.49 -22.58 16.41
C PHE A 98 14.60 -21.43 17.40
N GLU A 99 14.88 -20.24 16.86
CA GLU A 99 14.94 -19.00 17.63
C GLU A 99 14.21 -17.89 16.87
N VAL A 100 13.32 -17.17 17.56
CA VAL A 100 12.69 -15.94 17.05
C VAL A 100 13.66 -14.78 17.16
N MET A 101 14.02 -14.18 16.01
CA MET A 101 15.09 -13.20 15.89
C MET A 101 14.64 -11.75 16.07
N ALA A 102 13.34 -11.48 16.05
CA ALA A 102 12.78 -10.14 16.24
C ALA A 102 11.34 -10.21 16.79
N PRO A 103 10.87 -9.16 17.50
CA PRO A 103 9.48 -9.10 17.96
C PRO A 103 8.46 -9.18 16.82
N VAL A 104 7.48 -10.08 16.94
CA VAL A 104 6.38 -10.20 15.98
C VAL A 104 5.32 -9.15 16.30
N THR A 105 5.24 -8.11 15.47
CA THR A 105 4.31 -6.97 15.67
C THR A 105 3.12 -6.99 14.72
N ILE A 106 3.27 -7.62 13.55
CA ILE A 106 2.24 -7.71 12.50
C ILE A 106 2.23 -9.13 11.90
N ASN A 107 2.39 -9.30 10.59
CA ASN A 107 2.34 -10.57 9.89
C ASN A 107 3.70 -11.11 9.42
N LEU A 108 4.79 -10.60 9.98
CA LEU A 108 6.16 -11.03 9.64
C LEU A 108 6.80 -11.66 10.87
N VAL A 109 7.24 -12.92 10.72
CA VAL A 109 7.99 -13.65 11.74
C VAL A 109 9.39 -13.88 11.21
N CYS A 110 10.38 -13.28 11.87
CA CYS A 110 11.80 -13.50 11.59
C CYS A 110 12.32 -14.55 12.57
N PHE A 111 12.75 -15.69 12.07
CA PHE A 111 13.28 -16.80 12.87
C PHE A 111 14.46 -17.44 12.15
N ARG A 112 15.26 -18.22 12.89
CA ARG A 112 16.35 -19.01 12.34
C ARG A 112 16.35 -20.41 12.92
N TYR A 113 16.99 -21.32 12.20
CA TYR A 113 17.37 -22.61 12.74
C TYR A 113 18.54 -22.43 13.73
N HIS A 114 18.40 -23.01 14.91
CA HIS A 114 19.35 -23.01 16.02
C HIS A 114 19.47 -24.44 16.56
N PRO A 115 20.25 -25.31 15.89
CA PRO A 115 20.47 -26.67 16.37
C PRO A 115 21.24 -26.62 17.70
N SER A 116 20.88 -27.54 18.60
CA SER A 116 21.53 -27.74 19.90
C SER A 116 23.03 -28.06 19.77
#